data_AF-A0A7S2IR06-F1
#
_entry.id   AF-A0A7S2IR06-F1
#
_cell.length_a   1.000
_cell.length_b   1.000
_cell.length_c   1.000
_cell.angle_alpha   90.00
_cell.angle_beta   90.00
_cell.angle_gamma   90.00
#
_symmetry.space_group_name_H-M   'P 1'
#
loop_
_entity.id
_entity.type
_entity.pdbx_description
1 polymer ?
#
loop_
_entity_poly.entity_id
_entity_poly.type
_entity_poly.pdbx_seq_one_letter_code
_entity_poly.pdbx_strand_id
1 'polypeptide(L)'
;SEVAGPSPGTPASGTYSPSPAIGPSISSPALGAGSSSSPGLSAMSSTIAPGGGRQPIISFYQAADGRYLFFEPFFTRLLLHEHGGRWDGLPAVLEDLRLDRLTEISVSEDARRRHKFLQHLPLGTVVLLAEVDLRNHLGTDTKNYFAEEFSKRRQQRKKEQIRSKREERIGKSRAAEDEERYYQALNVSHNVPIQQLPTAEDFVPMPSGLRS
;
A
#
# COMPACT_ATOMS: atom_id res chain seq x y z
N SER A 1 -36.86 -25.68 -53.41
CA SER A 1 -35.60 -25.66 -52.65
C SER A 1 -35.85 -24.82 -51.42
N GLU A 2 -36.58 -25.30 -50.41
CA GLU A 2 -36.26 -26.39 -49.47
C GLU A 2 -34.93 -26.17 -48.71
N VAL A 3 -35.02 -26.47 -47.40
CA VAL A 3 -33.99 -26.54 -46.34
C VAL A 3 -33.81 -25.25 -45.53
N ALA A 4 -33.80 -25.22 -44.20
CA ALA A 4 -34.36 -25.98 -43.08
C ALA A 4 -33.88 -25.23 -41.81
N GLY A 5 -34.71 -25.08 -40.78
CA GLY A 5 -34.20 -24.95 -39.41
C GLY A 5 -33.60 -26.30 -38.95
N PRO A 6 -32.85 -26.41 -37.82
CA PRO A 6 -33.39 -26.00 -36.53
C PRO A 6 -32.39 -25.55 -35.42
N SER A 7 -32.97 -24.92 -34.40
CA SER A 7 -32.75 -25.03 -32.95
C SER A 7 -31.43 -24.59 -32.24
N PRO A 8 -31.58 -24.04 -31.00
CA PRO A 8 -30.50 -23.56 -30.14
C PRO A 8 -29.88 -24.69 -29.29
N GLY A 9 -28.56 -24.67 -29.14
CA GLY A 9 -27.81 -25.60 -28.30
C GLY A 9 -27.85 -25.23 -26.81
N THR A 10 -28.21 -26.23 -26.01
CA THR A 10 -28.29 -26.29 -24.54
C THR A 10 -26.91 -26.14 -23.86
N PRO A 11 -26.84 -25.64 -22.61
CA PRO A 11 -25.59 -25.53 -21.85
C PRO A 11 -25.03 -26.90 -21.41
N ALA A 12 -23.73 -27.11 -21.64
CA ALA A 12 -23.01 -28.27 -21.15
C ALA A 12 -22.74 -28.13 -19.64
N SER A 13 -23.31 -29.06 -18.88
CA SER A 13 -22.99 -29.32 -17.47
C SER A 13 -21.74 -30.20 -17.42
N GLY A 14 -20.64 -29.67 -16.89
CA GLY A 14 -19.43 -30.43 -16.56
C GLY A 14 -19.26 -30.51 -15.04
N THR A 15 -19.55 -31.68 -14.49
CA THR A 15 -19.24 -32.08 -13.11
C THR A 15 -17.82 -32.65 -13.01
N TYR A 16 -17.34 -32.80 -11.76
CA TYR A 16 -16.07 -33.40 -11.28
C TYR A 16 -14.84 -32.47 -11.30
N SER A 17 -13.99 -32.37 -10.28
CA SER A 17 -13.96 -32.75 -8.86
C SER A 17 -12.65 -32.11 -8.33
N PRO A 18 -12.55 -31.62 -7.07
CA PRO A 18 -11.37 -30.92 -6.61
C PRO A 18 -10.28 -31.90 -6.15
N SER A 19 -9.02 -31.62 -6.48
CA SER A 19 -7.85 -32.32 -5.94
C SER A 19 -6.64 -31.40 -5.85
N PRO A 20 -5.65 -31.70 -4.98
CA PRO A 20 -5.33 -30.81 -3.86
C PRO A 20 -4.02 -30.01 -4.02
N ALA A 21 -3.98 -28.93 -3.24
CA ALA A 21 -2.84 -28.30 -2.58
C ALA A 21 -1.41 -28.67 -3.03
N ILE A 22 -0.73 -27.72 -3.69
CA ILE A 22 0.66 -27.33 -3.36
C ILE A 22 0.79 -25.82 -3.63
N GLY A 23 0.40 -25.01 -2.65
CA GLY A 23 0.84 -23.61 -2.57
C GLY A 23 1.98 -23.52 -1.57
N PRO A 24 3.11 -22.85 -1.87
CA PRO A 24 4.12 -22.60 -0.86
C PRO A 24 3.51 -21.71 0.23
N SER A 25 3.42 -22.22 1.45
CA SER A 25 3.05 -21.44 2.62
C SER A 25 4.15 -20.40 2.85
N ILE A 26 3.92 -19.17 2.40
CA ILE A 26 4.66 -18.03 2.88
C ILE A 26 4.18 -17.73 4.30
N SER A 27 4.85 -18.36 5.26
CA SER A 27 4.73 -18.07 6.68
C SER A 27 4.94 -16.57 6.86
N SER A 28 3.87 -15.84 7.19
CA SER A 28 3.96 -14.47 7.64
C SER A 28 4.73 -14.47 8.98
N PRO A 29 5.84 -13.74 9.14
CA PRO A 29 6.41 -13.59 10.46
C PRO A 29 5.49 -12.71 11.28
N ALA A 30 4.97 -13.30 12.37
CA ALA A 30 4.16 -12.62 13.36
C ALA A 30 4.86 -11.37 13.88
N LEU A 31 4.10 -10.30 14.03
CA LEU A 31 4.48 -9.05 14.66
C LEU A 31 4.87 -9.33 16.13
N GLY A 32 6.18 -9.42 16.37
CA GLY A 32 6.74 -9.30 17.71
C GLY A 32 6.68 -7.84 18.15
N ALA A 33 5.88 -7.57 19.18
CA ALA A 33 5.95 -6.34 19.93
C ALA A 33 7.30 -6.27 20.67
N GLY A 34 8.12 -5.26 20.37
CA GLY A 34 9.39 -5.06 21.07
C GLY A 34 10.26 -3.95 20.49
N SER A 35 10.33 -2.84 21.23
CA SER A 35 11.23 -1.68 21.09
C SER A 35 10.89 -0.64 20.02
N SER A 36 10.66 0.58 20.51
CA SER A 36 10.47 1.82 19.80
C SER A 36 11.81 2.41 19.32
N SER A 37 12.59 1.66 18.54
CA SER A 37 13.74 2.24 17.87
C SER A 37 13.27 2.93 16.60
N SER A 38 13.43 4.25 16.54
CA SER A 38 13.31 5.02 15.30
C SER A 38 14.08 4.31 14.19
N PRO A 39 13.49 4.04 13.00
CA PRO A 39 14.19 3.34 11.95
C PRO A 39 15.30 4.24 11.42
N GLY A 40 16.53 4.00 11.89
CA GLY A 40 17.73 4.64 11.36
C GLY A 40 17.93 4.23 9.90
N LEU A 41 18.37 5.17 9.08
CA LEU A 41 18.75 4.89 7.70
C LEU A 41 20.27 4.93 7.58
N SER A 42 20.84 3.86 7.03
CA SER A 42 22.27 3.67 6.87
C SER A 42 22.66 3.82 5.40
N ALA A 43 23.78 4.50 5.15
CA ALA A 43 24.38 4.60 3.84
C ALA A 43 24.98 3.24 3.44
N MET A 44 24.53 2.70 2.31
CA MET A 44 25.01 1.47 1.70
C MET A 44 25.58 1.77 0.32
N SER A 45 26.55 0.97 -0.09
CA SER A 45 27.17 1.05 -1.41
C SER A 45 27.07 -0.31 -2.07
N SER A 46 26.43 -0.37 -3.24
CA SER A 46 26.35 -1.61 -4.03
C SER A 46 27.17 -1.49 -5.31
N THR A 47 27.97 -2.51 -5.57
CA THR A 47 28.65 -2.73 -6.85
C THR A 47 27.82 -3.66 -7.70
N ILE A 48 27.55 -3.28 -8.96
CA ILE A 48 26.79 -4.11 -9.90
C ILE A 48 27.77 -5.12 -10.56
N ALA A 49 27.95 -6.31 -9.94
CA ALA A 49 28.45 -7.60 -10.48
C ALA A 49 29.82 -7.67 -11.25
N PRO A 50 30.42 -8.88 -11.45
CA PRO A 50 31.86 -9.05 -11.64
C PRO A 50 32.26 -9.00 -13.12
N GLY A 51 32.99 -7.96 -13.51
CA GLY A 51 33.52 -7.85 -14.87
C GLY A 51 34.39 -6.61 -15.03
N GLY A 52 35.67 -6.74 -14.69
CA GLY A 52 36.85 -6.10 -15.32
C GLY A 52 36.88 -4.59 -15.66
N GLY A 53 35.93 -3.77 -15.23
CA GLY A 53 35.88 -2.33 -15.50
C GLY A 53 35.61 -1.52 -14.24
N ARG A 54 36.03 -0.24 -14.23
CA ARG A 54 35.73 0.72 -13.15
C ARG A 54 34.23 1.01 -13.15
N GLN A 55 33.47 0.18 -12.44
CA GLN A 55 32.02 0.28 -12.38
C GLN A 55 31.58 1.50 -11.55
N PRO A 56 30.42 2.09 -11.86
CA PRO A 56 29.85 3.14 -11.02
C PRO A 56 29.46 2.54 -9.67
N ILE A 57 30.11 3.00 -8.60
CA ILE A 57 29.71 2.73 -7.22
C ILE A 57 28.40 3.48 -6.98
N ILE A 58 27.33 2.77 -6.59
CA ILE A 58 26.04 3.39 -6.29
C ILE A 58 25.86 3.39 -4.78
N SER A 59 25.86 4.60 -4.22
CA SER A 59 25.55 4.84 -2.81
C SER A 59 24.07 5.18 -2.64
N PHE A 60 23.44 4.62 -1.61
CA PHE A 60 22.03 4.89 -1.27
C PHE A 60 21.81 4.71 0.23
N TYR A 61 20.71 5.25 0.75
CA TYR A 61 20.29 5.02 2.13
C TYR A 61 19.22 3.94 2.20
N GLN A 62 19.40 2.99 3.12
CA GLN A 62 18.46 1.91 3.41
C GLN A 62 18.16 1.83 4.92
N ALA A 63 17.00 1.30 5.30
CA ALA A 63 16.72 0.91 6.70
C ALA A 63 17.82 0.06 7.31
N ALA A 64 18.24 0.42 8.54
CA ALA A 64 19.18 -0.35 9.35
C ALA A 64 18.69 -1.79 9.58
N ASP A 65 17.37 -2.00 9.60
CA ASP A 65 16.73 -3.30 9.79
C ASP A 65 16.77 -4.21 8.53
N GLY A 66 17.42 -3.77 7.44
CA GLY A 66 17.55 -4.56 6.21
C GLY A 66 16.27 -4.64 5.36
N ARG A 67 15.19 -3.97 5.75
CA ARG A 67 13.97 -3.87 4.94
C ARG A 67 14.24 -3.12 3.63
N TYR A 68 13.43 -3.38 2.60
CA TYR A 68 13.45 -2.63 1.33
C TYR A 68 12.80 -1.26 1.47
N LEU A 69 13.35 -0.44 2.35
CA LEU A 69 12.96 0.94 2.58
C LEU A 69 14.14 1.82 2.20
N PHE A 70 13.95 2.63 1.18
CA PHE A 70 14.96 3.52 0.61
C PHE A 70 14.53 4.97 0.73
N PHE A 71 15.49 5.88 0.70
CA PHE A 71 15.14 7.29 0.58
C PHE A 71 14.52 7.64 -0.76
N GLU A 72 13.55 8.55 -0.72
CA GLU A 72 13.11 9.22 -1.92
C GLU A 72 14.26 10.10 -2.48
N PRO A 73 14.51 10.09 -3.81
CA PRO A 73 15.72 10.67 -4.40
C PRO A 73 15.95 12.16 -4.14
N PHE A 74 14.91 12.94 -3.88
CA PHE A 74 15.08 14.35 -3.55
C PHE A 74 15.75 14.54 -2.20
N PHE A 75 15.42 13.72 -1.19
CA PHE A 75 16.09 13.82 0.12
C PHE A 75 17.57 13.44 0.03
N THR A 76 17.92 12.47 -0.81
CA THR A 76 19.33 12.15 -1.09
C THR A 76 20.05 13.32 -1.76
N ARG A 77 19.42 13.99 -2.74
CA ARG A 77 20.00 15.20 -3.37
C ARG A 77 20.17 16.35 -2.38
N LEU A 78 19.23 16.48 -1.45
CA LEU A 78 19.23 17.51 -0.41
C LEU A 78 20.40 17.31 0.57
N LEU A 79 20.61 16.08 1.04
CA LEU A 79 21.77 15.73 1.86
C LEU A 79 23.08 15.94 1.10
N LEU A 80 23.10 15.59 -0.18
CA LEU A 80 24.28 15.78 -1.00
C LEU A 80 24.65 17.26 -1.16
N HIS A 81 23.65 18.15 -1.28
CA HIS A 81 23.88 19.59 -1.33
C HIS A 81 24.43 20.13 -0.01
N GLU A 82 23.88 19.70 1.13
CA GLU A 82 24.35 20.11 2.47
C GLU A 82 25.82 19.76 2.69
N HIS A 83 26.24 18.56 2.26
CA HIS A 83 27.60 18.06 2.45
C HIS A 83 28.53 18.34 1.26
N GLY A 84 28.25 19.39 0.47
CA GLY A 84 29.16 19.88 -0.57
C GLY A 84 29.31 18.96 -1.79
N GLY A 85 28.30 18.16 -2.11
CA GLY A 85 28.25 17.36 -3.33
C GLY A 85 28.94 16.01 -3.23
N ARG A 86 29.50 15.65 -2.08
CA ARG A 86 30.40 14.48 -1.92
C ARG A 86 29.77 13.39 -1.07
N TRP A 87 29.66 12.19 -1.64
CA TRP A 87 29.17 11.01 -0.92
C TRP A 87 30.04 10.61 0.28
N ASP A 88 31.35 10.93 0.26
CA ASP A 88 32.25 10.67 1.40
C ASP A 88 31.97 11.55 2.63
N GLY A 89 31.33 12.70 2.43
CA GLY A 89 31.03 13.64 3.50
C GLY A 89 29.69 13.36 4.19
N LEU A 90 28.91 12.41 3.67
CA LEU A 90 27.59 12.11 4.17
C LEU A 90 27.67 11.21 5.42
N PRO A 91 26.78 11.41 6.40
CA PRO A 91 26.74 10.56 7.58
C PRO A 91 26.41 9.13 7.20
N ALA A 92 27.18 8.18 7.73
CA ALA A 92 26.98 6.75 7.51
C ALA A 92 25.65 6.25 8.09
N VAL A 93 25.19 6.87 9.18
CA VAL A 93 23.89 6.60 9.81
C VAL A 93 23.21 7.94 10.08
N LEU A 94 21.96 8.06 9.66
CA LEU A 94 21.10 9.17 10.03
C LEU A 94 20.19 8.72 11.17
N GLU A 95 20.54 9.18 12.38
CA GLU A 95 19.76 8.96 13.60
C GLU A 95 18.63 10.00 13.71
N ASP A 96 17.59 9.69 14.49
CA ASP A 96 16.45 10.57 14.79
C ASP A 96 15.65 11.10 13.59
N LEU A 97 15.61 10.33 12.50
CA LEU A 97 14.79 10.64 11.34
C LEU A 97 13.30 10.37 11.60
N ARG A 98 12.48 11.40 11.41
CA ARG A 98 11.02 11.25 11.39
C ARG A 98 10.56 10.94 9.98
N LEU A 99 9.95 9.77 9.80
CA LEU A 99 9.27 9.39 8.56
C LEU A 99 7.97 10.19 8.42
N ASP A 100 7.83 10.93 7.33
CA ASP A 100 6.65 11.73 7.01
C ASP A 100 5.67 10.95 6.12
N ARG A 101 6.19 10.21 5.14
CA ARG A 101 5.38 9.39 4.23
C ARG A 101 6.18 8.21 3.70
N LEU A 102 5.49 7.08 3.54
CA LEU A 102 6.00 5.91 2.84
C LEU A 102 5.19 5.72 1.57
N THR A 103 5.88 5.60 0.44
CA THR A 103 5.26 5.32 -0.87
C THR A 103 5.72 3.96 -1.33
N GLU A 104 4.77 3.05 -1.52
CA GLU A 104 5.04 1.73 -2.05
C GLU A 104 5.21 1.80 -3.57
N ILE A 105 6.29 1.21 -4.08
CA ILE A 105 6.54 1.07 -5.51
C ILE A 105 6.95 -0.38 -5.83
N SER A 106 6.53 -0.87 -6.98
CA SER A 106 7.01 -2.14 -7.52
C SER A 106 8.20 -1.89 -8.45
N VAL A 107 9.24 -2.72 -8.32
CA VAL A 107 10.44 -2.65 -9.15
C VAL A 107 10.11 -3.13 -10.56
N SER A 108 9.84 -2.18 -11.45
CA SER A 108 9.72 -2.38 -12.89
C SER A 108 11.02 -2.01 -13.61
N GLU A 109 11.13 -2.35 -14.90
CA GLU A 109 12.28 -1.91 -15.71
C GLU A 109 12.39 -0.38 -15.79
N ASP A 110 11.26 0.32 -15.88
CA ASP A 110 11.23 1.78 -15.86
C ASP A 110 11.68 2.34 -14.50
N ALA A 111 11.25 1.71 -13.40
CA ALA A 111 11.70 2.09 -12.05
C ALA A 111 13.22 1.92 -11.89
N ARG A 112 13.81 0.83 -12.41
CA ARG A 112 15.28 0.62 -12.41
C ARG A 112 16.04 1.59 -13.31
N ARG A 113 15.42 2.08 -14.39
CA ARG A 113 15.99 3.13 -15.26
C ARG A 113 16.02 4.48 -14.56
N ARG A 114 14.93 4.85 -13.87
CA ARG A 114 14.80 6.10 -13.12
C ARG A 114 15.62 6.10 -11.83
N HIS A 115 15.61 4.99 -11.10
CA HIS A 115 16.29 4.82 -9.82
C HIS A 115 17.38 3.76 -9.96
N LYS A 116 18.59 4.18 -10.29
CA LYS A 116 19.74 3.28 -10.49
C LYS A 116 20.04 2.42 -9.25
N PHE A 117 19.75 2.93 -8.05
CA PHE A 117 19.92 2.15 -6.82
C PHE A 117 18.97 0.97 -6.72
N LEU A 118 17.88 0.86 -7.49
CA LEU A 118 17.00 -0.33 -7.48
C LEU A 118 17.51 -1.45 -8.40
N GLN A 119 18.61 -1.26 -9.14
CA GLN A 119 19.09 -2.23 -10.13
C GLN A 119 19.57 -3.54 -9.50
N HIS A 120 19.97 -3.52 -8.23
CA HIS A 120 20.38 -4.71 -7.49
C HIS A 120 19.19 -5.59 -7.05
N LEU A 121 17.96 -5.08 -7.11
CA LEU A 121 16.76 -5.79 -6.66
C LEU A 121 16.04 -6.46 -7.83
N PRO A 122 15.54 -7.71 -7.70
CA PRO A 122 14.75 -8.40 -8.73
C PRO A 122 13.52 -7.62 -9.22
N LEU A 123 13.10 -7.85 -10.46
CA LEU A 123 11.86 -7.29 -10.99
C LEU A 123 10.65 -7.83 -10.20
N GLY A 124 9.65 -6.99 -9.99
CA GLY A 124 8.45 -7.33 -9.21
C GLY A 124 8.62 -7.19 -7.70
N THR A 125 9.82 -6.90 -7.21
CA THR A 125 10.05 -6.62 -5.77
C THR A 125 9.28 -5.38 -5.36
N VAL A 126 8.57 -5.45 -4.23
CA VAL A 126 7.90 -4.29 -3.63
C VAL A 126 8.89 -3.59 -2.70
N VAL A 127 9.05 -2.28 -2.87
CA VAL A 127 9.93 -1.45 -2.05
C VAL A 127 9.18 -0.21 -1.57
N LEU A 128 9.63 0.33 -0.43
CA LEU A 128 9.08 1.55 0.14
C LEU A 128 10.06 2.70 -0.08
N LEU A 129 9.57 3.79 -0.66
CA LEU A 129 10.28 5.07 -0.68
C LEU A 129 9.84 5.91 0.51
N ALA A 130 10.79 6.23 1.38
CA ALA A 130 10.61 7.05 2.56
C ALA A 130 10.84 8.53 2.25
N GLU A 131 9.83 9.33 2.53
CA GLU A 131 9.96 10.76 2.70
C GLU A 131 10.21 11.05 4.18
N VAL A 132 11.27 11.81 4.47
CA VAL A 132 11.71 12.11 5.83
C VAL A 132 11.74 13.58 6.13
N ASP A 133 11.59 13.93 7.40
CA ASP A 133 11.79 15.28 7.86
C ASP A 133 13.27 15.56 8.18
N LEU A 134 13.98 16.13 7.21
CA LEU A 134 15.39 16.54 7.37
C LEU A 134 15.56 17.96 7.92
N ARG A 135 14.49 18.62 8.41
CA ARG A 135 14.60 20.01 8.89
C ARG A 135 15.64 20.20 9.99
N ASN A 136 15.91 19.19 10.80
CA ASN A 136 16.91 19.27 11.87
C ASN A 136 18.35 18.99 11.40
N HIS A 137 18.52 18.36 10.23
CA HIS A 137 19.82 17.96 9.69
C HIS A 137 20.36 18.93 8.63
N LEU A 138 19.60 19.98 8.30
CA LEU A 138 19.93 20.89 7.20
C LEU A 138 20.16 22.32 7.70
N GLY A 139 21.21 22.95 7.20
CA GLY A 139 21.48 24.37 7.35
C GLY A 139 20.39 25.25 6.74
N THR A 140 20.37 26.52 7.14
CA THR A 140 19.42 27.52 6.61
C THR A 140 19.60 27.76 5.13
N ASP A 141 20.83 27.69 4.62
CA ASP A 141 21.15 27.99 3.23
C ASP A 141 20.58 26.92 2.29
N THR A 142 20.76 25.65 2.63
CA THR A 142 20.18 24.53 1.88
C THR A 142 18.65 24.55 1.94
N LYS A 143 18.06 24.89 3.09
CA LYS A 143 16.59 25.05 3.20
C LYS A 143 16.07 26.14 2.28
N ASN A 144 16.77 27.26 2.17
CA ASN A 144 16.38 28.36 1.30
C ASN A 144 16.53 27.98 -0.17
N TYR A 145 17.62 27.30 -0.54
CA TYR A 145 17.83 26.82 -1.91
C TYR A 145 16.72 25.88 -2.39
N PHE A 146 16.28 24.95 -1.54
CA PHE A 146 15.21 24.00 -1.88
C PHE A 146 13.80 24.44 -1.48
N ALA A 147 13.61 25.69 -1.01
CA ALA A 147 12.32 26.16 -0.49
C ALA A 147 11.19 26.04 -1.53
N GLU A 148 11.48 26.32 -2.80
CA GLU A 148 10.52 26.17 -3.88
C GLU A 148 10.13 24.70 -4.13
N GLU A 149 11.10 23.77 -4.13
CA GLU A 149 10.84 22.34 -4.27
C GLU A 149 9.99 21.81 -3.11
N PHE A 150 10.29 22.24 -1.88
CA PHE A 150 9.46 21.91 -0.71
C PHE A 150 8.03 22.44 -0.85
N SER A 151 7.87 23.66 -1.35
CA SER A 151 6.55 24.26 -1.60
C SER A 151 5.79 23.49 -2.68
N LYS A 152 6.44 23.18 -3.82
CA LYS A 152 5.86 22.38 -4.91
C LYS A 152 5.40 21.01 -4.43
N ARG A 153 6.23 20.30 -3.66
CA ARG A 153 5.86 19.00 -3.06
C ARG A 153 4.68 19.12 -2.09
N ARG A 154 4.67 20.15 -1.24
CA ARG A 154 3.53 20.41 -0.33
C ARG A 154 2.24 20.69 -1.10
N GLN A 155 2.30 21.47 -2.17
CA GLN A 155 1.16 21.75 -3.04
C GLN A 155 0.67 20.49 -3.76
N GLN A 156 1.59 19.68 -4.29
CA GLN A 156 1.26 18.41 -4.94
C GLN A 156 0.56 17.46 -3.95
N ARG A 157 1.06 17.34 -2.73
CA ARG A 157 0.42 16.57 -1.65
C ARG A 157 -0.98 17.07 -1.35
N LYS A 158 -1.17 18.39 -1.20
CA LYS A 158 -2.49 18.98 -0.96
C LYS A 158 -3.45 18.69 -2.11
N LYS A 159 -2.99 18.81 -3.35
CA LYS A 159 -3.78 18.51 -4.56
C LYS A 159 -4.18 17.04 -4.63
N GLU A 160 -3.26 16.14 -4.32
CA GLU A 160 -3.50 14.69 -4.30
C GLU A 160 -4.52 14.31 -3.22
N GLN A 161 -4.39 14.86 -2.01
CA GLN A 161 -5.36 14.65 -0.93
C GLN A 161 -6.76 15.18 -1.29
N ILE A 162 -6.84 16.35 -1.93
CA ILE A 162 -8.13 16.90 -2.38
C ILE A 162 -8.74 16.01 -3.45
N ARG A 163 -7.94 15.53 -4.42
CA ARG A 163 -8.40 14.63 -5.48
C ARG A 163 -8.91 13.31 -4.89
N SER A 164 -8.13 12.69 -4.01
CA SER A 164 -8.49 11.43 -3.35
C SER A 164 -9.78 11.57 -2.54
N LYS A 165 -9.94 12.63 -1.73
CA LYS A 165 -11.19 12.89 -0.99
C LYS A 165 -12.38 13.12 -1.91
N ARG A 166 -12.19 13.78 -3.05
CA ARG A 166 -13.26 14.00 -4.03
C ARG A 166 -13.69 12.68 -4.68
N GLU A 167 -12.72 11.87 -5.06
CA GLU A 167 -12.95 10.56 -5.69
C GLU A 167 -13.62 9.59 -4.71
N GLU A 168 -13.21 9.58 -3.44
CA GLU A 168 -13.86 8.83 -2.38
C GLU A 168 -15.32 9.26 -2.17
N ARG A 169 -15.62 10.57 -2.15
CA ARG A 169 -16.99 11.07 -2.05
C ARG A 169 -17.86 10.64 -3.23
N ILE A 170 -17.32 10.72 -4.45
CA ILE A 170 -18.03 10.31 -5.66
C ILE A 170 -18.25 8.79 -5.66
N GLY A 171 -17.24 8.02 -5.28
CA GLY A 171 -17.32 6.56 -5.16
C GLY A 171 -18.38 6.12 -4.15
N LYS A 172 -18.42 6.77 -2.98
CA LYS A 172 -19.45 6.49 -1.95
C LYS A 172 -20.86 6.84 -2.41
N SER A 173 -21.03 7.99 -3.10
CA SER A 173 -22.34 8.36 -3.67
C SER A 173 -22.82 7.33 -4.69
N ARG A 174 -21.94 6.92 -5.62
CA ARG A 174 -22.26 5.92 -6.63
C ARG A 174 -22.58 4.57 -6.02
N ALA A 175 -21.79 4.12 -5.05
CA ALA A 175 -22.05 2.87 -4.33
C ALA A 175 -23.41 2.89 -3.61
N ALA A 176 -23.75 4.01 -2.95
CA ALA A 176 -25.06 4.18 -2.30
C ALA A 176 -26.22 4.18 -3.31
N GLU A 177 -26.07 4.87 -4.43
CA GLU A 177 -27.07 4.87 -5.51
C GLU A 177 -27.26 3.47 -6.13
N ASP A 178 -26.17 2.74 -6.35
CA ASP A 178 -26.20 1.36 -6.87
C ASP A 178 -26.84 0.39 -5.86
N GLU A 179 -26.55 0.54 -4.56
CA GLU A 179 -27.20 -0.19 -3.47
C GLU A 179 -28.70 0.10 -3.42
N GLU A 180 -29.12 1.38 -3.47
CA GLU A 180 -30.54 1.76 -3.52
C GLU A 180 -31.25 1.15 -4.73
N ARG A 181 -30.61 1.19 -5.92
CA ARG A 181 -31.16 0.54 -7.12
C ARG A 181 -31.28 -0.97 -6.96
N TYR A 182 -30.28 -1.62 -6.35
CA TYR A 182 -30.30 -3.06 -6.11
C TYR A 182 -31.49 -3.45 -5.21
N TYR A 183 -31.68 -2.75 -4.09
CA TYR A 183 -32.80 -3.02 -3.19
C TYR A 183 -34.16 -2.68 -3.80
N GLN A 184 -34.26 -1.61 -4.60
CA GLN A 184 -35.47 -1.27 -5.34
C GLN A 184 -35.83 -2.36 -6.36
N ALA A 185 -34.85 -2.89 -7.10
CA ALA A 185 -35.04 -3.94 -8.11
C ALA A 185 -35.44 -5.30 -7.51
N LEU A 186 -35.08 -5.56 -6.26
CA LEU A 186 -35.51 -6.76 -5.54
C LEU A 186 -36.98 -6.70 -5.09
N ASN A 187 -37.71 -5.60 -5.34
CA ASN A 187 -39.10 -5.43 -4.93
C ASN A 187 -39.32 -5.77 -3.44
N VAL A 188 -38.33 -5.51 -2.57
CA VAL A 188 -38.47 -5.66 -1.11
C VAL A 188 -39.40 -4.55 -0.63
N SER A 189 -40.69 -4.83 -0.70
CA SER A 189 -41.69 -4.04 0.00
C SER A 189 -41.32 -4.12 1.48
N HIS A 190 -40.93 -2.99 2.08
CA HIS A 190 -40.64 -2.86 3.51
C HIS A 190 -41.90 -3.01 4.38
N ASN A 191 -42.91 -3.70 3.88
CA ASN A 191 -44.10 -4.08 4.61
C ASN A 191 -43.81 -5.34 5.45
N VAL A 192 -42.72 -5.31 6.22
CA VAL A 192 -42.58 -6.22 7.35
C VAL A 192 -43.45 -5.58 8.43
N PRO A 193 -44.58 -6.19 8.84
CA PRO A 193 -45.32 -5.69 9.98
C PRO A 193 -44.31 -5.58 11.14
N ILE A 194 -44.31 -4.45 11.85
CA ILE A 194 -43.52 -4.31 13.08
C ILE A 194 -43.89 -5.50 13.96
N GLN A 195 -43.01 -6.48 14.03
CA GLN A 195 -43.21 -7.63 14.88
C GLN A 195 -43.05 -7.11 16.30
N GLN A 196 -44.17 -6.92 17.01
CA GLN A 196 -44.12 -6.56 18.42
C GLN A 196 -43.20 -7.58 19.10
N LEU A 197 -42.16 -7.07 19.77
CA LEU A 197 -41.30 -7.94 20.58
C LEU A 197 -42.21 -8.67 21.57
N PRO A 198 -42.05 -10.00 21.74
CA PRO A 198 -42.81 -10.75 22.71
C PRO A 198 -42.72 -10.07 24.07
N THR A 199 -43.88 -9.71 24.60
CA THR A 199 -44.00 -9.10 25.91
C THR A 199 -43.88 -10.20 26.96
N ALA A 200 -43.55 -9.86 28.21
CA ALA A 200 -43.47 -10.86 29.29
C ALA A 200 -44.79 -11.65 29.48
N GLU A 201 -45.91 -11.07 29.06
CA GLU A 201 -47.25 -11.67 29.03
C GLU A 201 -47.39 -12.82 28.02
N ASP A 202 -46.58 -12.85 26.96
CA ASP A 202 -46.61 -13.88 25.92
C ASP A 202 -45.85 -15.16 26.34
N PHE A 203 -45.11 -15.10 27.45
CA PHE A 203 -44.43 -16.25 28.03
C PHE A 203 -45.38 -17.02 28.95
N VAL A 204 -46.08 -18.01 28.40
CA VAL A 204 -46.85 -18.96 29.20
C VAL A 204 -45.88 -19.81 30.03
N PRO A 205 -45.92 -19.76 31.37
CA PRO A 205 -45.07 -20.61 32.20
C PRO A 205 -45.41 -22.07 31.93
N MET A 206 -44.38 -22.87 31.68
CA MET A 206 -44.51 -24.30 31.44
C MET A 206 -45.32 -24.93 32.58
N PRO A 207 -46.33 -25.78 32.27
CA PRO A 207 -47.11 -26.44 33.30
C PRO A 207 -46.15 -27.23 34.18
N SER A 208 -46.06 -26.84 35.45
CA SER A 208 -45.30 -27.56 36.45
C SER A 208 -45.89 -28.95 36.55
N GLY A 209 -45.20 -29.92 35.93
CA GLY A 209 -45.56 -31.32 35.95
C GLY A 209 -45.86 -31.76 37.38
N LEU A 210 -46.95 -32.51 37.50
CA LEU A 210 -47.47 -33.05 38.74
C LEU A 210 -46.35 -33.61 39.62
N ARG A 211 -46.39 -33.22 40.89
CA ARG A 211 -45.70 -33.90 42.00
C ARG A 211 -45.93 -35.41 41.94
N SER A 212 -44.85 -36.17 42.06
CA SER A 212 -44.75 -37.28 43.01
C SER A 212 -43.39 -37.22 43.67
#